data_AF-A0A8J8EGI8-F1
#
_entry.id   AF-A0A8J8EGI8-F1
#
_cell.length_a   1.000
_cell.length_b   1.000
_cell.length_c   1.000
_cell.angle_alpha   90.00
_cell.angle_beta   90.00
_cell.angle_gamma   90.00
#
_symmetry.space_group_name_H-M   'P 1'
#
loop_
_entity.id
_entity.type
_entity.pdbx_description
1 polymer ?
#
loop_
_entity_poly.entity_id
_entity_poly.type
_entity_poly.pdbx_seq_one_letter_code
_entity_poly.pdbx_strand_id
1 'polypeptide(L)'
;MGIMERYRSYMREWMGSKKLLKYARARCEILSECTRQTEEFLNSRGARYSRLIDPDPHMITAMSEPFYEQEKFLGIIELRDELSRAFYLIESDIPVNFGELPGVEFTIAFRVKKKEGLMALIMAIYEGKIGGARHKHRSMINFLTSFFGSLFLSTMMNFKSYWVQLIITLTLTVLLFLILDYPFPVLYFKGVEVVSNKETSMKVFVLRDRMWEKREN
;
A
#
# COMPACT_ATOMS: atom_id res chain seq x y z
N MET A 1 31.17 -15.41 -18.81
CA MET A 1 30.10 -14.74 -18.04
C MET A 1 30.61 -14.55 -16.62
N GLY A 2 30.85 -13.31 -16.22
CA GLY A 2 31.66 -13.00 -15.03
C GLY A 2 30.92 -13.29 -13.71
N ILE A 3 31.64 -13.73 -12.68
CA ILE A 3 31.11 -13.91 -11.31
C ILE A 3 30.37 -12.66 -10.83
N MET A 4 30.83 -11.49 -11.26
CA MET A 4 30.23 -10.18 -10.97
C MET A 4 28.87 -9.95 -11.66
N GLU A 5 28.66 -10.49 -12.87
CA GLU A 5 27.36 -10.46 -13.56
C GLU A 5 26.36 -11.41 -12.90
N ARG A 6 26.84 -12.59 -12.48
CA ARG A 6 26.05 -13.58 -11.76
C ARG A 6 25.64 -13.05 -10.38
N TYR A 7 26.54 -12.38 -9.65
CA TYR A 7 26.22 -11.70 -8.38
C TYR A 7 25.24 -10.53 -8.59
N ARG A 8 25.38 -9.78 -9.68
CA ARG A 8 24.47 -8.68 -10.02
C ARG A 8 23.08 -9.17 -10.46
N SER A 9 22.97 -10.36 -11.07
CA SER A 9 21.66 -10.99 -11.35
C SER A 9 21.03 -11.54 -10.08
N TYR A 10 21.78 -12.26 -9.24
CA TYR A 10 21.30 -12.70 -7.92
C TYR A 10 20.88 -11.53 -7.05
N MET A 11 21.62 -10.42 -7.06
CA MET A 11 21.24 -9.21 -6.33
C MET A 11 20.01 -8.51 -6.93
N ARG A 12 19.79 -8.55 -8.26
CA ARG A 12 18.56 -8.05 -8.89
C ARG A 12 17.35 -8.93 -8.60
N GLU A 13 17.57 -10.24 -8.53
CA GLU A 13 16.57 -11.27 -8.22
C GLU A 13 16.21 -11.26 -6.72
N TRP A 14 17.19 -11.04 -5.84
CA TRP A 14 17.01 -10.90 -4.39
C TRP A 14 16.47 -9.51 -4.00
N MET A 15 16.84 -8.46 -4.75
CA MET A 15 16.21 -7.13 -4.71
C MET A 15 15.07 -7.02 -5.73
N GLY A 16 14.33 -8.12 -5.96
CA GLY A 16 13.25 -8.23 -6.95
C GLY A 16 12.54 -6.90 -7.16
N SER A 17 12.47 -6.47 -8.43
CA SER A 17 12.04 -5.13 -8.85
C SER A 17 10.97 -4.60 -7.92
N LYS A 18 11.35 -3.61 -7.11
CA LYS A 18 10.52 -3.10 -6.02
C LYS A 18 9.39 -2.30 -6.64
N LYS A 19 8.33 -2.99 -7.04
CA LYS A 19 7.17 -2.40 -7.73
C LYS A 19 6.34 -1.64 -6.72
N LEU A 20 6.17 -0.36 -6.99
CA LEU A 20 5.45 0.54 -6.11
C LEU A 20 4.00 0.63 -6.58
N LEU A 21 3.09 0.27 -5.69
CA LEU A 21 1.66 0.39 -5.88
C LEU A 21 1.15 1.49 -4.95
N LYS A 22 0.39 2.42 -5.48
CA LYS A 22 -0.24 3.46 -4.67
C LYS A 22 -1.74 3.30 -4.72
N TYR A 23 -2.37 3.34 -3.55
CA TYR A 23 -3.80 3.21 -3.39
C TYR A 23 -4.37 4.44 -2.72
N ALA A 24 -5.41 5.01 -3.30
CA ALA A 24 -6.20 6.07 -2.69
C ALA A 24 -7.66 5.64 -2.58
N ARG A 25 -8.29 5.98 -1.47
CA ARG A 25 -9.74 5.86 -1.30
C ARG A 25 -10.33 7.25 -1.18
N ALA A 26 -11.36 7.52 -1.97
CA ALA A 26 -12.15 8.73 -1.89
C ALA A 26 -13.62 8.39 -1.64
N ARG A 27 -14.24 9.14 -0.72
CA ARG A 27 -15.66 9.04 -0.43
C ARG A 27 -16.41 10.12 -1.20
N CYS A 28 -17.47 9.70 -1.86
CA CYS A 28 -18.25 10.52 -2.76
C CYS A 28 -19.67 10.67 -2.24
N GLU A 29 -20.22 11.88 -2.31
CA GLU A 29 -21.65 12.12 -2.09
C GLU A 29 -22.45 11.65 -3.32
N ILE A 30 -21.95 11.97 -4.51
CA ILE A 30 -22.50 11.54 -5.80
C ILE A 30 -21.37 10.94 -6.65
N LEU A 31 -21.45 9.63 -6.96
CA LEU A 31 -20.37 8.93 -7.66
C LEU A 31 -20.08 9.51 -9.04
N SER A 32 -21.10 9.94 -9.79
CA SER A 32 -20.94 10.50 -11.14
C SER A 32 -20.13 11.80 -11.15
N GLU A 33 -20.30 12.64 -10.14
CA GLU A 33 -19.54 13.89 -10.01
C GLU A 33 -18.08 13.63 -9.63
N CYS A 34 -17.85 12.75 -8.66
CA CYS A 34 -16.51 12.28 -8.30
C CYS A 34 -15.77 11.66 -9.50
N THR A 35 -16.48 10.84 -10.29
CA THR A 35 -15.99 10.20 -11.50
C THR A 35 -15.53 11.27 -12.49
N ARG A 36 -16.37 12.28 -12.76
CA ARG A 36 -16.02 13.40 -13.65
C ARG A 36 -14.77 14.14 -13.18
N GLN A 37 -14.73 14.53 -11.90
CA GLN A 37 -13.60 15.28 -11.33
C GLN A 37 -12.30 14.45 -11.34
N THR A 38 -12.39 13.15 -11.05
CA THR A 38 -11.24 12.22 -11.09
C THR A 38 -10.72 12.06 -12.51
N GLU A 39 -11.61 11.91 -13.50
CA GLU A 39 -11.23 11.80 -14.91
C GLU A 39 -10.62 13.09 -15.43
N GLU A 40 -11.19 14.26 -15.12
CA GLU A 40 -10.60 15.57 -15.44
C GLU A 40 -9.18 15.69 -14.85
N PHE A 41 -9.01 15.30 -13.59
CA PHE A 41 -7.70 15.29 -12.93
C PHE A 41 -6.70 14.37 -13.64
N LEU A 42 -7.08 13.12 -13.93
CA LEU A 42 -6.19 12.15 -14.59
C LEU A 42 -5.84 12.57 -16.02
N ASN A 43 -6.82 13.07 -16.77
CA ASN A 43 -6.64 13.54 -18.14
C ASN A 43 -5.73 14.77 -18.19
N SER A 44 -5.86 15.71 -17.24
CA SER A 44 -4.99 16.89 -17.17
C SER A 44 -3.50 16.53 -16.99
N ARG A 45 -3.21 15.34 -16.44
CA ARG A 45 -1.86 14.81 -16.22
C ARG A 45 -1.43 13.81 -17.30
N GLY A 46 -2.24 13.60 -18.34
CA GLY A 46 -1.97 12.63 -19.40
C GLY A 46 -1.87 11.19 -18.89
N ALA A 47 -2.50 10.87 -17.76
CA ALA A 47 -2.44 9.53 -17.17
C ALA A 47 -3.31 8.56 -17.99
N ARG A 48 -2.79 7.36 -18.25
CA ARG A 48 -3.58 6.27 -18.82
C ARG A 48 -4.27 5.52 -17.70
N TYR A 49 -5.57 5.30 -17.84
CA TYR A 49 -6.35 4.60 -16.83
C TYR A 49 -7.43 3.73 -17.43
N SER A 50 -7.80 2.69 -16.69
CA SER A 50 -9.00 1.89 -16.93
C SER A 50 -9.97 2.09 -15.78
N ARG A 51 -11.24 2.37 -16.10
CA ARG A 51 -12.31 2.50 -15.11
C ARG A 51 -13.12 1.20 -15.05
N LEU A 52 -13.35 0.74 -13.83
CA LEU A 52 -14.18 -0.42 -13.52
C LEU A 52 -15.29 0.00 -12.55
N ILE A 53 -16.54 -0.31 -12.87
CA ILE A 53 -17.70 -0.01 -12.01
C ILE A 53 -18.16 -1.33 -11.40
N ASP A 54 -18.26 -1.36 -10.08
CA ASP A 54 -18.57 -2.53 -9.26
C ASP A 54 -17.87 -3.83 -9.73
N PRO A 55 -16.55 -3.80 -9.98
CA PRO A 55 -15.84 -4.98 -10.47
C PRO A 55 -15.78 -6.08 -9.40
N ASP A 56 -15.69 -7.32 -9.85
CA ASP A 56 -15.26 -8.41 -8.99
C ASP A 56 -13.72 -8.34 -8.72
N PRO A 57 -13.22 -8.99 -7.66
CA PRO A 57 -11.80 -8.91 -7.31
C PRO A 57 -10.87 -9.57 -8.35
N HIS A 58 -11.37 -10.55 -9.12
CA HIS A 58 -10.61 -11.20 -10.17
C HIS A 58 -10.38 -10.26 -11.36
N MET A 59 -11.36 -9.43 -11.71
CA MET A 59 -11.22 -8.39 -12.74
C MET A 59 -10.11 -7.39 -12.37
N ILE A 60 -10.14 -6.87 -11.13
CA ILE A 60 -9.11 -5.93 -10.66
C ILE A 60 -7.72 -6.59 -10.72
N THR A 61 -7.64 -7.86 -10.31
CA THR A 61 -6.39 -8.64 -10.31
C THR A 61 -5.86 -8.84 -11.74
N ALA A 62 -6.70 -9.33 -12.64
CA ALA A 62 -6.33 -9.62 -14.03
C ALA A 62 -5.88 -8.35 -14.77
N MET A 63 -6.46 -7.19 -14.47
CA MET A 63 -6.04 -5.93 -15.05
C MET A 63 -4.77 -5.36 -14.41
N SER A 64 -4.51 -5.68 -13.13
CA SER A 64 -3.34 -5.18 -12.40
C SER A 64 -2.06 -5.99 -12.65
N GLU A 65 -2.23 -7.27 -12.95
CA GLU A 65 -1.15 -8.24 -13.14
C GLU A 65 -0.19 -7.87 -14.29
N PRO A 66 -0.65 -7.44 -15.48
CA PRO A 66 0.24 -6.94 -16.54
C PRO A 66 1.08 -5.73 -16.10
N PHE A 67 0.51 -4.81 -15.33
CA PHE A 67 1.25 -3.63 -14.84
C PHE A 67 2.36 -4.04 -13.88
N TYR A 68 2.07 -5.04 -13.03
CA TYR A 68 3.11 -5.65 -12.20
C TYR A 68 4.16 -6.31 -13.08
N GLU A 69 3.82 -7.18 -14.02
CA GLU A 69 4.79 -7.90 -14.85
C GLU A 69 5.69 -6.96 -15.68
N GLN A 70 5.13 -5.86 -16.19
CA GLN A 70 5.84 -4.82 -16.96
C GLN A 70 6.65 -3.84 -16.10
N GLU A 71 6.69 -4.03 -14.78
CA GLU A 71 7.39 -3.16 -13.81
C GLU A 71 6.92 -1.69 -13.81
N LYS A 72 5.69 -1.44 -14.26
CA LYS A 72 5.09 -0.10 -14.27
C LYS A 72 4.57 0.27 -12.89
N PHE A 73 4.47 1.57 -12.63
CA PHE A 73 3.79 2.04 -11.43
C PHE A 73 2.29 1.77 -11.59
N LEU A 74 1.72 1.13 -10.57
CA LEU A 74 0.29 0.84 -10.51
C LEU A 74 -0.37 1.79 -9.50
N GLY A 75 -1.21 2.68 -10.03
CA GLY A 75 -2.12 3.48 -9.22
C GLY A 75 -3.49 2.82 -9.13
N ILE A 76 -4.07 2.73 -7.94
CA ILE A 76 -5.44 2.29 -7.73
C ILE A 76 -6.19 3.42 -7.00
N ILE A 77 -7.26 3.93 -7.60
CA ILE A 77 -8.19 4.84 -6.91
C ILE A 77 -9.50 4.10 -6.72
N GLU A 78 -9.97 3.98 -5.49
CA GLU A 78 -11.34 3.57 -5.18
C GLU A 78 -12.18 4.81 -4.91
N LEU A 79 -13.18 5.05 -5.76
CA LEU A 79 -14.26 5.98 -5.49
C LEU A 79 -15.44 5.18 -4.95
N ARG A 80 -16.04 5.64 -3.86
CA ARG A 80 -17.16 4.93 -3.23
C ARG A 80 -18.25 5.89 -2.80
N ASP A 81 -19.49 5.55 -3.11
CA ASP A 81 -20.69 6.11 -2.47
C ASP A 81 -21.36 5.06 -1.57
N GLU A 82 -22.58 5.31 -1.10
CA GLU A 82 -23.29 4.37 -0.22
C GLU A 82 -23.69 3.05 -0.90
N LEU A 83 -23.83 3.04 -2.22
CA LEU A 83 -24.45 1.96 -2.98
C LEU A 83 -23.49 1.26 -3.95
N SER A 84 -22.43 1.94 -4.39
CA SER A 84 -21.61 1.57 -5.53
C SER A 84 -20.15 1.99 -5.37
N ARG A 85 -19.28 1.33 -6.13
CA ARG A 85 -17.84 1.56 -6.12
C ARG A 85 -17.30 1.62 -7.54
N ALA A 86 -16.41 2.56 -7.80
CA ALA A 86 -15.64 2.63 -9.01
C ALA A 86 -14.14 2.50 -8.70
N PHE A 87 -13.44 1.68 -9.47
CA PHE A 87 -12.00 1.53 -9.40
C PHE A 87 -11.35 2.11 -10.66
N TYR A 88 -10.34 2.94 -10.46
CA TYR A 88 -9.46 3.39 -11.52
C TYR A 88 -8.12 2.71 -11.36
N LEU A 89 -7.72 1.97 -12.39
CA LEU A 89 -6.40 1.36 -12.51
C LEU A 89 -5.57 2.25 -13.42
N ILE A 90 -4.56 2.89 -12.85
CA ILE A 90 -3.71 3.86 -13.51
C ILE A 90 -2.39 3.19 -13.86
N GLU A 91 -2.08 3.25 -15.14
CA GLU A 91 -0.81 2.85 -15.71
C GLU A 91 0.05 4.10 -15.87
N SER A 92 1.18 4.16 -15.15
CA SER A 92 2.12 5.26 -15.31
C SER A 92 3.56 4.79 -15.12
N ASP A 93 4.49 5.50 -15.75
CA ASP A 93 5.92 5.31 -15.52
C ASP A 93 6.40 6.10 -14.28
N ILE A 94 5.58 7.05 -13.79
CA ILE A 94 5.92 7.96 -12.70
C ILE A 94 4.85 7.88 -11.59
N PRO A 95 5.22 7.90 -10.30
CA PRO A 95 4.24 7.93 -9.22
C PRO A 95 3.32 9.15 -9.29
N VAL A 96 2.02 8.93 -9.39
CA VAL A 96 1.01 10.00 -9.39
C VAL A 96 0.71 10.43 -7.94
N ASN A 97 0.63 11.74 -7.69
CA ASN A 97 0.12 12.23 -6.40
C ASN A 97 -1.40 12.25 -6.38
N PHE A 98 -2.02 11.50 -5.46
CA PHE A 98 -3.47 11.38 -5.31
C PHE A 98 -4.04 12.31 -4.23
N GLY A 99 -3.19 13.00 -3.44
CA GLY A 99 -3.66 13.88 -2.37
C GLY A 99 -4.47 15.10 -2.83
N GLU A 100 -4.41 15.43 -4.11
CA GLU A 100 -5.17 16.52 -4.73
C GLU A 100 -6.56 16.09 -5.23
N LEU A 101 -6.90 14.80 -5.14
CA LEU A 101 -8.23 14.34 -5.52
C LEU A 101 -9.27 14.79 -4.48
N PRO A 102 -10.45 15.25 -4.92
CA PRO A 102 -11.52 15.64 -4.03
C PRO A 102 -12.05 14.42 -3.26
N GLY A 103 -12.37 14.61 -1.98
CA GLY A 103 -12.97 13.56 -1.14
C GLY A 103 -12.03 12.43 -0.71
N VAL A 104 -10.71 12.57 -0.90
CA VAL A 104 -9.73 11.54 -0.46
C VAL A 104 -9.75 11.39 1.05
N GLU A 105 -10.07 10.18 1.50
CA GLU A 105 -10.01 9.81 2.92
C GLU A 105 -8.56 9.51 3.33
N PHE A 106 -7.83 8.78 2.47
CA PHE A 106 -6.43 8.44 2.70
C PHE A 106 -5.74 7.99 1.42
N THR A 107 -4.41 8.00 1.47
CA THR A 107 -3.54 7.43 0.44
C THR A 107 -2.44 6.60 1.09
N ILE A 108 -2.21 5.40 0.57
CA ILE A 108 -1.19 4.47 1.07
C ILE A 108 -0.34 3.98 -0.10
N ALA A 109 0.97 3.95 0.09
CA ALA A 109 1.91 3.34 -0.84
C ALA A 109 2.35 1.98 -0.33
N PHE A 110 2.46 1.03 -1.24
CA PHE A 110 2.89 -0.34 -1.01
C PHE A 110 4.06 -0.66 -1.93
N ARG A 111 5.00 -1.44 -1.42
CA ARG A 111 6.02 -2.11 -2.20
C ARG A 111 5.64 -3.57 -2.29
N VAL A 112 5.42 -4.05 -3.50
CA VAL A 112 5.02 -5.43 -3.76
C VAL A 112 6.22 -6.18 -4.33
N LYS A 113 6.70 -7.20 -3.61
CA LYS A 113 7.86 -8.00 -3.99
C LYS A 113 7.49 -9.28 -4.75
N LYS A 114 6.26 -9.76 -4.57
CA LYS A 114 5.78 -11.05 -5.06
C LYS A 114 4.40 -10.90 -5.68
N LYS A 115 4.11 -11.72 -6.70
CA LYS A 115 2.82 -11.75 -7.40
C LYS A 115 1.68 -12.17 -6.49
N GLU A 116 1.91 -13.14 -5.60
CA GLU A 116 0.93 -13.54 -4.59
C GLU A 116 0.62 -12.40 -3.61
N GLY A 117 1.60 -11.52 -3.37
CA GLY A 117 1.43 -10.30 -2.60
C GLY A 117 0.49 -9.31 -3.28
N LEU A 118 0.62 -9.12 -4.60
CA LEU A 118 -0.28 -8.28 -5.38
C LEU A 118 -1.73 -8.77 -5.26
N MET A 119 -1.96 -10.07 -5.49
CA MET A 119 -3.30 -10.66 -5.40
C MET A 119 -3.91 -10.47 -4.01
N ALA A 120 -3.12 -10.71 -2.95
CA ALA A 120 -3.60 -10.52 -1.59
C ALA A 120 -3.90 -9.05 -1.25
N LEU A 121 -3.09 -8.12 -1.77
CA LEU A 121 -3.32 -6.70 -1.61
C LEU A 121 -4.60 -6.25 -2.31
N ILE A 122 -4.82 -6.69 -3.55
CA ILE A 122 -6.03 -6.37 -4.31
C ILE A 122 -7.27 -6.93 -3.60
N MET A 123 -7.21 -8.17 -3.10
CA MET A 123 -8.30 -8.73 -2.32
C MET A 123 -8.58 -7.90 -1.06
N ALA A 124 -7.54 -7.50 -0.33
CA ALA A 124 -7.69 -6.65 0.86
C ALA A 124 -8.26 -5.26 0.53
N ILE A 125 -7.88 -4.67 -0.60
CA ILE A 125 -8.45 -3.41 -1.11
C ILE A 125 -9.93 -3.61 -1.42
N TYR A 126 -10.27 -4.64 -2.20
CA TYR A 126 -11.63 -4.95 -2.62
C TYR A 126 -12.56 -5.23 -1.44
N GLU A 127 -12.09 -5.96 -0.42
CA GLU A 127 -12.86 -6.23 0.80
C GLU A 127 -12.98 -4.99 1.71
N GLY A 128 -12.40 -3.85 1.35
CA GLY A 128 -12.42 -2.62 2.14
C GLY A 128 -11.55 -2.67 3.39
N LYS A 129 -10.73 -3.72 3.55
CA LYS A 129 -9.90 -3.98 4.75
C LYS A 129 -8.66 -3.09 4.80
N ILE A 130 -8.24 -2.51 3.68
CA ILE A 130 -7.24 -1.44 3.67
C ILE A 130 -7.91 -0.15 4.13
N GLY A 131 -7.51 0.38 5.28
CA GLY A 131 -8.00 1.66 5.79
C GLY A 131 -6.90 2.44 6.50
N GLY A 132 -7.05 3.78 6.55
CA GLY A 132 -6.12 4.69 7.25
C GLY A 132 -6.00 4.46 8.77
N ALA A 133 -6.74 3.51 9.34
CA ALA A 133 -6.74 3.13 10.75
C ALA A 133 -5.34 2.78 11.30
N ARG A 134 -4.41 2.34 10.45
CA ARG A 134 -3.02 2.08 10.85
C ARG A 134 -2.33 3.31 11.44
N HIS A 135 -2.66 4.51 10.99
CA HIS A 135 -2.08 5.74 11.54
C HIS A 135 -2.80 6.26 12.78
N LYS A 136 -4.12 6.07 12.88
CA LYS A 136 -4.91 6.58 14.02
C LYS A 136 -4.77 5.74 15.28
N HIS A 137 -4.55 4.42 15.14
CA HIS A 137 -4.61 3.49 16.26
C HIS A 137 -3.27 2.88 16.68
N ARG A 138 -2.13 3.28 16.09
CA ARG A 138 -0.81 2.74 16.48
C ARG A 138 -0.51 2.93 17.98
N SER A 139 -0.92 4.07 18.55
CA SER A 139 -0.81 4.33 20.00
C SER A 139 -1.78 3.49 20.83
N MET A 140 -2.99 3.23 20.32
CA MET A 140 -3.99 2.38 20.96
C MET A 140 -3.60 0.91 20.93
N ILE A 141 -2.95 0.44 19.85
CA ILE A 141 -2.39 -0.92 19.74
C ILE A 141 -1.25 -1.09 20.74
N ASN A 142 -0.31 -0.15 20.79
CA ASN A 142 0.77 -0.18 21.78
C ASN A 142 0.25 -0.09 23.23
N PHE A 143 -0.78 0.73 23.46
CA PHE A 143 -1.45 0.82 24.75
C PHE A 143 -2.12 -0.51 25.13
N LEU A 144 -2.86 -1.12 24.20
CA LEU A 144 -3.53 -2.40 24.44
C LEU A 144 -2.52 -3.53 24.66
N THR A 145 -1.42 -3.59 23.92
CA THR A 145 -0.39 -4.61 24.14
C THR A 145 0.30 -4.44 25.50
N SER A 146 0.61 -3.21 25.92
CA SER A 146 1.14 -2.94 27.27
C SER A 146 0.12 -3.22 28.37
N PHE A 147 -1.14 -2.82 28.18
CA PHE A 147 -2.22 -3.02 29.14
C PHE A 147 -2.54 -4.50 29.31
N PHE A 148 -2.77 -5.24 28.22
CA PHE A 148 -3.01 -6.69 28.28
C PHE A 148 -1.81 -7.46 28.81
N GLY A 149 -0.57 -7.08 28.44
CA GLY A 149 0.63 -7.68 29.01
C GLY A 149 0.65 -7.58 30.54
N SER A 150 0.38 -6.39 31.09
CA SER A 150 0.37 -6.16 32.54
C SER A 150 -0.84 -6.80 33.25
N LEU A 151 -2.03 -6.71 32.65
CA LEU A 151 -3.28 -7.16 33.25
C LEU A 151 -3.37 -8.69 33.25
N PHE A 152 -2.90 -9.34 32.18
CA PHE A 152 -2.82 -10.80 32.10
C PHE A 152 -1.77 -11.36 33.07
N LEU A 153 -0.60 -10.71 33.19
CA LEU A 153 0.41 -11.07 34.20
C LEU A 153 -0.15 -10.95 35.63
N SER A 154 -0.98 -9.94 35.92
CA SER A 154 -1.53 -9.72 37.26
C SER A 154 -2.72 -10.63 37.62
N THR A 155 -3.56 -11.01 36.65
CA THR A 155 -4.83 -11.73 36.93
C THR A 155 -4.71 -13.25 36.77
N MET A 156 -3.77 -13.74 35.95
CA MET A 156 -3.56 -15.17 35.68
C MET A 156 -2.40 -15.77 36.50
N MET A 157 -2.01 -15.18 37.63
CA MET A 157 -0.93 -15.64 38.52
C MET A 157 -1.18 -17.00 39.22
N ASN A 158 -2.22 -17.74 38.87
CA ASN A 158 -2.50 -19.06 39.46
C ASN A 158 -2.06 -20.25 38.60
N PHE A 159 -1.32 -20.04 37.51
CA PHE A 159 -0.68 -21.15 36.79
C PHE A 159 0.56 -21.63 37.52
N LYS A 160 0.60 -22.93 37.86
CA LYS A 160 1.75 -23.59 38.52
C LYS A 160 3.04 -23.56 37.68
N SER A 161 2.95 -23.33 36.37
CA SER A 161 4.09 -23.40 35.44
C SER A 161 4.28 -22.08 34.71
N TYR A 162 5.43 -21.44 34.99
CA TYR A 162 5.89 -20.22 34.32
C TYR A 162 5.94 -20.36 32.78
N TRP A 163 6.38 -21.52 32.28
CA TRP A 163 6.47 -21.79 30.84
C TRP A 163 5.12 -21.77 30.14
N VAL A 164 4.09 -22.32 30.80
CA VAL A 164 2.72 -22.33 30.28
C VAL A 164 2.17 -20.91 30.21
N GLN A 165 2.39 -20.12 31.27
CA GLN A 165 1.98 -18.71 31.31
C GLN A 165 2.66 -17.88 30.21
N LEU A 166 3.97 -18.09 29.98
CA LEU A 166 4.73 -17.39 28.95
C LEU A 166 4.22 -17.72 27.53
N ILE A 167 3.94 -19.00 27.25
CA ILE A 167 3.40 -19.43 25.95
C ILE A 167 2.02 -18.81 25.72
N ILE A 168 1.11 -18.90 26.69
CA ILE A 168 -0.24 -18.33 26.58
C ILE A 168 -0.17 -16.82 26.32
N THR A 169 0.69 -16.11 27.05
CA THR A 169 0.85 -14.65 26.92
C THR A 169 1.39 -14.27 25.54
N LEU A 170 2.39 -15.00 25.02
CA LEU A 170 2.92 -14.79 23.68
C LEU A 170 1.85 -15.05 22.62
N THR A 171 1.12 -16.16 22.71
CA THR A 171 0.07 -16.52 21.75
C THR A 171 -1.04 -15.47 21.73
N LEU A 172 -1.51 -15.01 22.90
CA LEU A 172 -2.53 -13.96 23.00
C LEU A 172 -2.04 -12.64 22.38
N THR A 173 -0.79 -12.27 22.65
CA THR A 173 -0.18 -11.03 22.13
C THR A 173 -0.09 -11.07 20.60
N VAL A 174 0.33 -12.20 20.02
CA VAL A 174 0.37 -12.40 18.57
C VAL A 174 -1.04 -12.36 17.97
N LEU A 175 -2.02 -13.01 18.60
CA LEU A 175 -3.42 -12.99 18.16
C LEU A 175 -3.99 -11.56 18.14
N LEU A 176 -3.77 -10.80 19.21
CA LEU A 176 -4.20 -9.39 19.28
C LEU A 176 -3.54 -8.57 18.18
N PHE A 177 -2.24 -8.75 17.94
CA PHE A 177 -1.54 -8.06 16.86
C PHE A 177 -2.10 -8.42 15.48
N LEU A 178 -2.39 -9.70 15.25
CA LEU A 178 -2.99 -10.17 13.99
C LEU A 178 -4.39 -9.61 13.78
N ILE A 179 -5.22 -9.48 14.81
CA ILE A 179 -6.58 -8.94 14.70
C ILE A 179 -6.55 -7.43 14.52
N LEU A 180 -5.75 -6.72 15.31
CA LEU A 180 -5.75 -5.25 15.35
C LEU A 180 -5.04 -4.60 14.15
N ASP A 181 -3.98 -5.22 13.62
CA ASP A 181 -3.23 -4.70 12.47
C ASP A 181 -3.60 -5.44 11.17
N TYR A 182 -4.61 -6.32 11.18
CA TYR A 182 -5.12 -6.96 9.96
C TYR A 182 -5.53 -5.89 8.94
N PRO A 183 -5.19 -6.02 7.65
CA PRO A 183 -4.53 -7.15 6.98
C PRO A 183 -3.00 -7.03 6.84
N PHE A 184 -2.36 -6.01 7.43
CA PHE A 184 -0.97 -5.66 7.13
C PHE A 184 0.08 -6.73 7.48
N PRO A 185 0.02 -7.45 8.62
CA PRO A 185 0.94 -8.54 8.90
C PRO A 185 0.87 -9.66 7.87
N VAL A 186 -0.35 -10.03 7.46
CA VAL A 186 -0.57 -11.08 6.44
C VAL A 186 -0.01 -10.63 5.10
N LEU A 187 -0.25 -9.37 4.72
CA LEU A 187 0.29 -8.76 3.52
C LEU A 187 1.83 -8.75 3.53
N TYR A 188 2.45 -8.43 4.67
CA TYR A 188 3.90 -8.46 4.84
C TYR A 188 4.49 -9.85 4.57
N PHE A 189 3.90 -10.91 5.15
CA PHE A 189 4.34 -12.28 4.88
C PHE A 189 4.13 -12.71 3.42
N LYS A 190 3.12 -12.17 2.75
CA LYS A 190 2.89 -12.36 1.31
C LYS A 190 3.77 -11.48 0.42
N GLY A 191 4.68 -10.69 1.00
CA GLY A 191 5.66 -9.90 0.26
C GLY A 191 5.21 -8.47 -0.07
N VAL A 192 4.24 -7.93 0.67
CA VAL A 192 3.76 -6.55 0.52
C VAL A 192 4.20 -5.71 1.73
N GLU A 193 5.06 -4.74 1.49
CA GLU A 193 5.51 -3.80 2.50
C GLU A 193 4.77 -2.47 2.35
N VAL A 194 4.23 -1.94 3.44
CA VAL A 194 3.70 -0.58 3.41
C VAL A 194 4.85 0.41 3.48
N VAL A 195 4.91 1.31 2.51
CA VAL A 195 5.87 2.41 2.48
C VAL A 195 5.22 3.58 3.21
N SER A 196 5.70 3.87 4.43
CA SER A 196 5.19 4.97 5.26
C SER A 196 5.18 6.28 4.47
N ASN A 197 3.98 6.82 4.27
CA ASN A 197 3.76 8.11 3.65
C ASN A 197 4.05 9.22 4.69
N LYS A 198 5.33 9.41 5.04
CA LYS A 198 5.77 10.80 5.20
C LYS A 198 5.99 11.22 3.77
N GLU A 199 5.15 12.12 3.26
CA GLU A 199 5.47 12.90 2.07
C GLU A 199 6.85 13.53 2.31
N THR A 200 7.87 12.79 1.92
CA THR A 200 9.21 13.31 1.82
C THR A 200 9.07 14.11 0.55
N SER A 201 8.86 15.42 0.69
CA SER A 201 9.05 16.37 -0.39
C SER A 201 10.44 16.09 -0.95
N MET A 202 10.54 15.23 -1.97
CA MET A 202 11.72 15.14 -2.80
C MET A 202 11.77 16.50 -3.46
N LYS A 203 12.56 17.42 -2.88
CA LYS A 203 13.11 18.53 -3.63
C LYS A 203 13.84 17.89 -4.80
N VAL A 204 13.17 17.84 -5.95
CA VAL A 204 13.81 17.59 -7.22
C VAL A 204 14.84 18.71 -7.37
N PHE A 205 16.09 18.42 -7.03
CA PHE A 205 17.20 19.26 -7.43
C PHE A 205 17.28 19.12 -8.95
N VAL A 206 16.62 20.04 -9.66
CA VAL A 206 16.91 20.28 -11.06
C VAL A 206 18.31 20.90 -11.10
N LEU A 207 19.34 20.05 -11.18
CA LEU A 207 20.66 20.46 -11.63
C LEU A 207 20.51 20.84 -13.11
N ARG A 208 20.14 22.09 -13.34
CA ARG A 208 20.20 22.72 -14.66
C ARG A 208 21.67 22.98 -14.95
N ASP A 209 22.35 22.00 -15.53
CA ASP A 209 23.71 22.17 -16.00
C ASP A 209 23.70 23.12 -17.21
N ARG A 210 23.97 24.41 -16.96
CA ARG A 210 24.25 25.38 -18.01
C ARG A 210 25.71 25.19 -18.44
N MET A 211 25.93 24.28 -19.37
CA MET A 211 27.20 24.20 -20.11
C MET A 211 26.98 24.17 -21.62
N TRP A 212 26.18 25.12 -22.14
CA TRP A 212 26.10 25.41 -23.56
C TRP A 212 25.92 26.91 -23.82
N GLU A 213 26.87 27.71 -23.34
CA GLU A 213 27.01 29.11 -23.80
C GLU A 213 28.44 29.60 -23.57
N LYS A 214 29.41 28.98 -24.27
CA LYS A 214 30.74 29.56 -24.48
C LYS A 214 31.50 28.84 -25.59
N ARG A 215 31.00 28.90 -26.83
CA ARG A 215 31.79 28.81 -28.06
C ARG A 215 31.11 29.53 -29.21
N GLU A 216 30.81 30.81 -29.02
CA GLU A 216 30.82 31.79 -30.13
C GLU A 216 31.37 33.09 -29.55
N ASN A 217 32.68 33.24 -29.69
CA ASN A 217 33.42 34.49 -29.91
C ASN A 217 34.87 34.12 -30.20
#